data_AF-A0A5N6PUB6-F1
#
_entry.id   AF-A0A5N6PUB6-F1
#
_cell.length_a   1.000
_cell.length_b   1.000
_cell.length_c   1.000
_cell.angle_alpha   90.00
_cell.angle_beta   90.00
_cell.angle_gamma   90.00
#
_symmetry.space_group_name_H-M   'P 1'
#
loop_
_entity.id
_entity.type
_entity.pdbx_description
1 polymer ?
#
loop_
_entity_poly.entity_id
_entity_poly.type
_entity_poly.pdbx_seq_one_letter_code
_entity_poly.pdbx_strand_id
1 'polypeptide(L)'
;MRLNVSLNRQVVLVASYLRVVHFPQLTNVMSHENNSFFALKSILKKYKLNNTNFLEWHRNLKIVLKFAKKHYVLEDPVPNEPEGNTAAAHKACDKHNADAIEVACLMQATMSSDLQKNMEDMSAFDMI
;
A
#
# COMPACT_ATOMS: atom_id res chain seq x y z
N MET A 1 13.39 35.85 -13.62
CA MET A 1 12.29 35.02 -14.18
C MET A 1 12.84 34.02 -15.22
N ARG A 2 13.58 32.98 -14.81
CA ARG A 2 14.14 31.95 -15.73
C ARG A 2 14.08 30.50 -15.20
N LEU A 3 13.57 30.27 -13.99
CA LEU A 3 13.50 28.93 -13.38
C LEU A 3 12.25 28.12 -13.79
N ASN A 4 11.20 28.78 -14.28
CA ASN A 4 9.90 28.13 -14.57
C ASN A 4 9.83 27.42 -15.95
N VAL A 5 10.77 27.70 -16.86
CA VAL A 5 10.78 27.12 -18.20
C VAL A 5 11.46 25.75 -18.24
N SER A 6 12.47 25.52 -17.39
CA SER A 6 13.22 24.25 -17.33
C SER A 6 12.38 23.11 -16.73
N LEU A 7 11.63 23.40 -15.68
CA LEU A 7 10.75 22.42 -15.02
C LEU A 7 9.63 21.95 -15.96
N ASN A 8 9.01 22.86 -16.70
CA ASN A 8 7.99 22.52 -17.70
C ASN A 8 8.53 21.67 -18.85
N ARG A 9 9.78 21.90 -19.27
CA ARG A 9 10.39 21.12 -20.36
C ARG A 9 10.71 19.69 -19.92
N GLN A 10 11.13 19.48 -18.66
CA GLN A 10 11.35 18.14 -18.11
C GLN A 10 10.02 17.38 -17.91
N VAL A 11 8.97 18.05 -17.43
CA VAL A 11 7.63 17.45 -17.26
C VAL A 11 7.04 17.00 -18.61
N VAL A 12 7.22 17.78 -19.67
CA VAL A 12 6.74 17.42 -21.02
C VAL A 12 7.52 16.23 -21.60
N LEU A 13 8.82 16.10 -21.33
CA LEU A 13 9.63 14.97 -21.78
C LEU A 13 9.24 13.67 -21.06
N VAL A 14 9.00 13.73 -19.75
CA VAL A 14 8.51 12.57 -18.96
C VAL A 14 7.12 12.13 -19.45
N ALA A 15 6.22 13.09 -19.70
CA ALA A 15 4.88 12.80 -20.23
C ALA A 15 4.92 12.23 -21.67
N SER A 16 5.90 12.63 -22.48
CA SER A 16 6.09 12.11 -23.83
C SER A 16 6.67 10.69 -23.83
N TYR A 17 7.59 10.39 -22.91
CA TYR A 17 8.14 9.04 -22.72
C TYR A 17 7.05 8.06 -22.25
N LEU A 18 6.15 8.50 -21.37
CA LEU A 18 4.99 7.73 -20.91
C LEU A 18 3.95 7.45 -22.01
N ARG A 19 3.88 8.27 -23.07
CA ARG A 19 2.93 8.06 -24.19
C ARG A 19 3.43 7.04 -25.23
N VAL A 20 4.74 6.87 -25.38
CA VAL A 20 5.32 5.99 -26.42
C VAL A 20 5.29 4.51 -26.02
N VAL A 21 5.17 4.19 -24.72
CA VAL A 21 5.19 2.79 -24.23
C VAL A 21 3.78 2.15 -24.21
N HIS A 22 2.76 2.82 -24.77
CA HIS A 22 1.37 2.41 -24.59
C HIS A 22 0.84 1.41 -25.64
N PHE A 23 0.94 0.11 -25.33
CA PHE A 23 0.18 -0.99 -25.94
C PHE A 23 -1.31 -0.88 -25.54
N PRO A 24 -2.30 -0.74 -26.45
CA PRO A 24 -3.66 -0.32 -26.10
C PRO A 24 -4.60 -1.46 -25.65
N GLN A 25 -4.12 -2.53 -25.00
CA GLN A 25 -4.97 -3.62 -24.51
C GLN A 25 -4.91 -3.86 -22.97
N LEU A 26 -4.14 -3.06 -22.22
CA LEU A 26 -3.96 -3.24 -20.77
C LEU A 26 -4.60 -2.13 -19.88
N THR A 27 -5.10 -1.02 -20.45
CA THR A 27 -5.56 0.14 -19.65
C THR A 27 -6.89 0.01 -18.96
N ASN A 28 -7.83 -0.73 -19.54
CA ASN A 28 -9.18 -0.83 -18.96
C ASN A 28 -9.20 -1.70 -17.70
N VAL A 29 -8.35 -2.74 -17.62
CA VAL A 29 -8.26 -3.59 -16.42
C VAL A 29 -7.55 -2.87 -15.29
N MET A 30 -6.38 -2.29 -15.57
CA MET A 30 -5.60 -1.54 -14.56
C MET A 30 -6.39 -0.34 -13.99
N SER A 31 -7.16 0.38 -14.81
CA SER A 31 -7.97 1.51 -14.31
C SER A 31 -9.13 1.06 -13.42
N HIS A 32 -9.78 -0.06 -13.71
CA HIS A 32 -10.89 -0.57 -12.91
C HIS A 32 -10.44 -1.11 -11.55
N GLU A 33 -9.33 -1.86 -11.52
CA GLU A 33 -8.74 -2.37 -10.28
C GLU A 33 -8.23 -1.23 -9.38
N ASN A 34 -7.56 -0.22 -9.96
CA ASN A 34 -7.09 0.94 -9.22
C ASN A 34 -8.24 1.78 -8.64
N ASN A 35 -9.32 1.97 -9.40
CA ASN A 35 -10.52 2.66 -8.91
C ASN A 35 -11.20 1.89 -7.78
N SER A 36 -11.30 0.57 -7.90
CA SER A 36 -11.88 -0.30 -6.88
C SER A 36 -11.04 -0.30 -5.60
N PHE A 37 -9.73 -0.36 -5.72
CA PHE A 37 -8.81 -0.25 -4.59
C PHE A 37 -8.89 1.10 -3.88
N PHE A 38 -8.97 2.20 -4.64
CA PHE A 38 -9.14 3.54 -4.09
C PHE A 38 -10.48 3.67 -3.34
N ALA A 39 -11.57 3.16 -3.91
CA ALA A 39 -12.87 3.13 -3.25
C ALA A 39 -12.82 2.33 -1.94
N LEU A 40 -12.19 1.15 -1.93
CA LEU A 40 -12.00 0.34 -0.72
C LEU A 40 -11.14 1.05 0.34
N LYS A 41 -10.04 1.70 -0.05
CA LYS A 41 -9.23 2.53 0.85
C LYS A 41 -10.03 3.72 1.42
N SER A 42 -10.97 4.28 0.65
CA SER A 42 -11.82 5.38 1.13
C SER A 42 -12.80 4.94 2.23
N ILE A 43 -13.29 3.69 2.18
CA ILE A 43 -14.14 3.10 3.22
C ILE A 43 -13.35 3.02 4.53
N LEU A 44 -12.09 2.58 4.49
CA LEU A 44 -11.24 2.53 5.68
C LEU A 44 -11.02 3.92 6.30
N LYS A 45 -10.84 4.96 5.47
CA LYS A 45 -10.72 6.35 5.96
C LYS A 45 -11.98 6.84 6.67
N LYS A 46 -13.16 6.41 6.21
CA LYS A 46 -14.44 6.74 6.86
C LYS A 46 -14.59 6.05 8.21
N TYR A 47 -14.14 4.80 8.33
CA TYR A 47 -14.20 4.01 9.56
C TYR A 47 -12.86 3.99 10.28
N LYS A 48 -12.28 5.19 10.48
CA LYS A 48 -11.02 5.38 11.17
C LYS A 48 -11.02 4.65 12.53
N LEU A 49 -10.00 3.84 12.81
CA LEU A 49 -9.83 3.14 14.07
C LEU A 49 -9.77 4.14 15.22
N ASN A 50 -10.55 3.86 16.24
CA ASN A 50 -10.56 4.54 17.53
C ASN A 50 -10.69 3.48 18.64
N ASN A 51 -10.81 3.94 19.88
CA ASN A 51 -10.79 3.05 21.04
C ASN A 51 -12.04 2.15 21.19
N THR A 52 -13.06 2.28 20.33
CA THR A 52 -14.34 1.57 20.48
C THR A 52 -14.77 0.75 19.25
N ASN A 53 -14.13 0.92 18.09
CA ASN A 53 -14.61 0.35 16.81
C ASN A 53 -13.63 -0.65 16.16
N PHE A 54 -12.78 -1.29 16.96
CA PHE A 54 -11.75 -2.21 16.46
C PHE A 54 -12.31 -3.32 15.57
N LEU A 55 -13.41 -3.96 15.97
CA LEU A 55 -13.99 -5.08 15.22
C LEU A 55 -14.48 -4.65 13.82
N GLU A 56 -15.15 -3.50 13.72
CA GLU A 56 -15.64 -2.94 12.46
C GLU A 56 -14.49 -2.49 11.57
N TRP A 57 -13.51 -1.78 12.13
CA TRP A 57 -12.32 -1.36 11.39
C TRP A 57 -11.52 -2.56 10.90
N HIS A 58 -11.27 -3.56 11.75
CA HIS A 58 -10.52 -4.76 11.39
C HIS A 58 -11.24 -5.57 10.31
N ARG A 59 -12.57 -5.71 10.38
CA ARG A 59 -13.35 -6.34 9.30
C ARG A 59 -13.18 -5.62 7.96
N ASN A 60 -13.24 -4.29 7.96
CA ASN A 60 -13.01 -3.49 6.75
C ASN A 60 -11.56 -3.64 6.25
N LEU A 61 -10.59 -3.66 7.16
CA LEU A 61 -9.17 -3.84 6.83
C LEU A 61 -8.95 -5.16 6.11
N LYS A 62 -9.48 -6.27 6.65
CA LYS A 62 -9.39 -7.59 6.02
C LYS A 62 -9.97 -7.60 4.61
N ILE A 63 -11.07 -6.89 4.34
CA ILE A 63 -11.64 -6.80 3.00
C ILE A 63 -10.67 -6.11 2.04
N VAL A 64 -10.11 -4.96 2.43
CA VAL A 64 -9.14 -4.22 1.60
C VAL A 64 -7.88 -5.04 1.35
N LEU A 65 -7.34 -5.71 2.38
CA LEU A 65 -6.13 -6.51 2.26
C LEU A 65 -6.33 -7.78 1.44
N LYS A 66 -7.50 -8.43 1.54
CA LYS A 66 -7.84 -9.56 0.67
C LYS A 66 -7.94 -9.14 -0.79
N PHE A 67 -8.57 -8.00 -1.07
CA PHE A 67 -8.60 -7.44 -2.42
C PHE A 67 -7.19 -7.15 -2.95
N ALA A 68 -6.31 -6.60 -2.11
CA ALA A 68 -4.92 -6.30 -2.45
C ALA A 68 -4.00 -7.54 -2.49
N LYS A 69 -4.48 -8.72 -2.10
CA LYS A 69 -3.70 -9.95 -1.91
C LYS A 69 -2.55 -9.80 -0.89
N LYS A 70 -2.78 -9.01 0.17
CA LYS A 70 -1.82 -8.73 1.26
C LYS A 70 -2.31 -9.16 2.65
N HIS A 71 -3.39 -9.94 2.71
CA HIS A 71 -3.94 -10.41 3.99
C HIS A 71 -2.94 -11.19 4.83
N TYR A 72 -2.07 -11.97 4.18
CA TYR A 72 -1.07 -12.82 4.82
C TYR A 72 -0.10 -12.04 5.73
N VAL A 73 0.09 -10.74 5.48
CA VAL A 73 0.92 -9.84 6.32
C VAL A 73 0.41 -9.77 7.76
N LEU A 74 -0.89 -9.98 7.98
CA LEU A 74 -1.47 -10.01 9.33
C LEU A 74 -1.44 -11.40 9.97
N GLU A 75 -1.09 -12.44 9.22
CA GLU A 75 -1.11 -13.84 9.67
C GLU A 75 0.31 -14.37 9.90
N ASP A 76 1.26 -13.92 9.08
CA ASP A 76 2.63 -14.36 9.11
C ASP A 76 3.56 -13.17 9.39
N PRO A 77 4.46 -13.27 10.38
CA PRO A 77 5.46 -12.24 10.59
C PRO A 77 6.44 -12.19 9.40
N VAL A 78 7.02 -11.02 9.20
CA VAL A 78 8.08 -10.85 8.20
C VAL A 78 9.26 -11.76 8.56
N PRO A 79 9.75 -12.61 7.63
CA PRO A 79 10.91 -13.44 7.87
C PRO A 79 12.17 -12.60 8.11
N ASN A 80 12.92 -12.91 9.17
CA ASN A 80 14.23 -12.28 9.41
C ASN A 80 15.26 -12.64 8.34
N GLU A 81 15.13 -13.84 7.77
CA GLU A 81 16.00 -14.36 6.71
C GLU A 81 15.15 -15.01 5.62
N PRO A 82 15.61 -14.98 4.35
CA PRO A 82 15.01 -15.74 3.27
C PRO A 82 15.00 -17.24 3.56
N GLU A 83 13.96 -17.94 3.12
CA GLU A 83 13.87 -19.41 3.19
C GLU A 83 14.82 -20.10 2.21
N GLY A 84 16.12 -20.03 2.51
CA GLY A 84 17.21 -20.59 1.71
C GLY A 84 17.92 -19.58 0.82
N ASN A 85 19.03 -20.01 0.21
CA ASN A 85 19.94 -19.15 -0.55
C ASN A 85 19.56 -19.00 -2.04
N THR A 86 18.25 -19.01 -2.34
CA THR A 86 17.79 -18.87 -3.73
C THR A 86 17.33 -17.45 -4.01
N ALA A 87 17.56 -16.97 -5.23
CA ALA A 87 17.07 -15.64 -5.64
C ALA A 87 15.55 -15.49 -5.47
N ALA A 88 14.80 -16.59 -5.62
CA ALA A 88 13.36 -16.61 -5.39
C ALA A 88 13.00 -16.40 -3.91
N ALA A 89 13.71 -17.04 -2.99
CA ALA A 89 13.50 -16.86 -1.55
C ALA A 89 13.81 -15.43 -1.11
N HIS A 90 14.91 -14.84 -1.59
CA HIS A 90 15.24 -13.44 -1.31
C HIS A 90 14.14 -12.50 -1.82
N LYS A 91 13.70 -12.69 -3.07
CA LYS A 91 12.61 -11.87 -3.65
C LYS A 91 11.29 -12.02 -2.88
N ALA A 92 10.98 -13.21 -2.37
CA ALA A 92 9.79 -13.43 -1.55
C ALA A 92 9.89 -12.69 -0.20
N CYS A 93 11.05 -12.74 0.45
CA CYS A 93 11.32 -11.98 1.68
C CYS A 93 11.22 -10.47 1.46
N ASP A 94 11.85 -9.93 0.41
CA ASP A 94 11.78 -8.52 0.06
C ASP A 94 10.34 -8.08 -0.24
N LYS A 95 9.58 -8.92 -0.93
CA LYS A 95 8.16 -8.68 -1.21
C LYS A 95 7.35 -8.65 0.08
N HIS A 96 7.57 -9.58 1.01
CA HIS A 96 6.89 -9.59 2.30
C HIS A 96 7.20 -8.31 3.07
N ASN A 97 8.47 -7.92 3.17
CA ASN A 97 8.89 -6.65 3.77
C ASN A 97 8.15 -5.44 3.18
N ALA A 98 8.14 -5.31 1.85
CA ALA A 98 7.47 -4.20 1.18
C ALA A 98 5.95 -4.20 1.41
N ASP A 99 5.31 -5.37 1.35
CA ASP A 99 3.88 -5.52 1.59
C ASP A 99 3.55 -5.21 3.07
N ALA A 100 4.39 -5.60 4.02
CA ALA A 100 4.25 -5.29 5.45
C ALA A 100 4.32 -3.79 5.73
N ILE A 101 5.28 -3.09 5.12
CA ILE A 101 5.40 -1.62 5.24
C ILE A 101 4.15 -0.93 4.69
N GLU A 102 3.64 -1.33 3.51
CA GLU A 102 2.43 -0.70 2.97
C GLU A 102 1.22 -0.91 3.88
N VAL A 103 1.06 -2.11 4.44
CA VAL A 103 -0.05 -2.41 5.34
C VAL A 103 0.08 -1.63 6.65
N ALA A 104 1.28 -1.53 7.24
CA ALA A 104 1.51 -0.73 8.44
C ALA A 104 1.16 0.75 8.20
N CYS A 105 1.62 1.32 7.08
CA CYS A 105 1.27 2.69 6.70
C CYS A 105 -0.24 2.87 6.48
N LEU A 106 -0.92 1.90 5.86
CA LEU A 106 -2.37 1.94 5.68
C LEU A 106 -3.10 1.92 7.02
N MET A 107 -2.69 1.03 7.92
CA MET A 107 -3.26 0.89 9.25
C MET A 107 -3.11 2.20 10.02
N GLN A 108 -1.89 2.71 10.14
CA GLN A 108 -1.60 4.00 10.78
C GLN A 108 -2.41 5.15 10.17
N ALA A 109 -2.46 5.28 8.84
CA ALA A 109 -3.24 6.34 8.17
C ALA A 109 -4.74 6.27 8.48
N THR A 110 -5.22 5.10 8.89
CA THR A 110 -6.62 4.85 9.27
C THR A 110 -6.82 4.78 10.78
N MET A 111 -5.82 5.11 11.60
CA MET A 111 -5.90 5.19 13.07
C MET A 111 -6.06 6.62 13.57
N SER A 112 -6.78 6.82 14.68
CA SER A 112 -6.82 8.09 15.41
C SER A 112 -5.41 8.58 15.76
N SER A 113 -5.24 9.89 15.88
CA SER A 113 -3.93 10.50 16.21
C SER A 113 -3.36 9.99 17.54
N ASP A 114 -4.24 9.65 18.49
CA ASP A 114 -3.82 9.15 19.80
C ASP A 114 -3.26 7.72 19.71
N LEU A 115 -3.85 6.88 18.85
CA LEU A 115 -3.37 5.52 18.60
C LEU A 115 -2.09 5.51 17.76
N GLN A 116 -1.99 6.40 16.75
CA GLN A 116 -0.79 6.50 15.91
C GLN A 116 0.49 6.71 16.73
N LYS A 117 0.46 7.60 17.74
CA LYS A 117 1.61 7.88 18.62
C LYS A 117 2.11 6.65 19.38
N ASN A 118 1.21 5.72 19.70
CA ASN A 118 1.54 4.53 20.46
C ASN A 118 2.02 3.38 19.57
N MET A 119 1.83 3.50 18.24
CA MET A 119 2.02 2.41 17.27
C MET A 119 2.91 2.84 16.09
N GLU A 120 3.68 3.92 16.22
CA GLU A 120 4.47 4.51 15.14
C GLU A 120 5.55 3.55 14.62
N ASP A 121 6.18 2.80 15.53
CA ASP A 121 7.27 1.87 15.24
C ASP A 121 6.82 0.40 15.15
N MET A 122 5.53 0.12 15.26
CA MET A 122 5.01 -1.25 15.21
C MET A 122 4.90 -1.75 13.77
N SER A 123 5.09 -3.05 13.57
CA SER A 123 4.77 -3.67 12.29
C SER A 123 3.26 -3.86 12.13
N ALA A 124 2.80 -4.10 10.91
CA ALA A 124 1.39 -4.45 10.66
C ALA A 124 0.94 -5.68 11.45
N PHE A 125 1.84 -6.65 11.64
CA PHE A 125 1.61 -7.88 12.39
C PHE A 125 1.41 -7.60 13.89
N ASP A 126 2.21 -6.70 14.46
CA ASP A 126 2.17 -6.36 15.90
C ASP A 126 0.99 -5.45 16.28
N MET A 127 0.35 -4.78 15.31
CA MET A 127 -0.76 -3.85 15.53
C MET A 127 -2.15 -4.52 15.67
N ILE A 128 -2.26 -5.83 15.40
CA ILE A 128 -3.54 -6.59 15.41
C ILE A 128 -3.73 -7.42 16.68
#